data_AF-A0A2P4XFT2-F1
#
_entry.id   AF-A0A2P4XFT2-F1
#
_cell.length_a   1.000
_cell.length_b   1.000
_cell.length_c   1.000
_cell.angle_alpha   90.00
_cell.angle_beta   90.00
_cell.angle_gamma   90.00
#
_symmetry.space_group_name_H-M   'P 1'
#
loop_
_entity.id
_entity.type
_entity.pdbx_description
1 polymer ?
#
loop_
_entity_poly.entity_id
_entity_poly.type
_entity_poly.pdbx_seq_one_letter_code
_entity_poly.pdbx_strand_id
1 'polypeptide(L)'
;MPAEPKLWKGDVRDHVNECMGFAKSTISAVWGHWKRHHEPKFAEVSKPRAGGRPRTFGESFYPLIREIVSDINQSAKPVSAPVVAKRLNVENGIDMSVRSVRRVLWRMGMRFIKGVERNILAESVVNVSLRAKYLRKKLSNLNRRQFLIRPEVFLDETFCNLHHAAQRSRGDEDKKRYTKSGRGPRHNSAQKMGL
;
A
#
# COMPACT_ATOMS: atom_id res chain seq x y z
N MET A 1 -30.59 4.02 -63.78
CA MET A 1 -30.19 2.60 -63.73
C MET A 1 -29.10 2.46 -62.67
N PRO A 2 -29.32 1.78 -61.54
CA PRO A 2 -28.24 1.50 -60.62
C PRO A 2 -27.21 0.60 -61.32
N ALA A 3 -25.94 0.99 -61.27
CA ALA A 3 -24.85 0.25 -61.91
C ALA A 3 -24.84 -1.21 -61.42
N GLU A 4 -24.80 -2.15 -62.36
CA GLU A 4 -24.66 -3.57 -62.02
C GLU A 4 -23.42 -3.78 -61.13
N PRO A 5 -23.53 -4.55 -60.03
CA PRO A 5 -22.40 -4.79 -59.17
C PRO A 5 -21.32 -5.54 -59.95
N LYS A 6 -20.19 -4.88 -60.21
CA LYS A 6 -19.01 -5.52 -60.80
C LYS A 6 -18.60 -6.69 -59.91
N LEU A 7 -18.75 -7.92 -60.42
CA LEU A 7 -18.14 -9.10 -59.80
C LEU A 7 -16.62 -8.91 -59.78
N TRP A 8 -16.05 -8.82 -58.59
CA TRP A 8 -14.63 -8.67 -58.37
C TRP A 8 -13.89 -9.92 -58.88
N LYS A 9 -12.90 -9.74 -59.76
CA LYS A 9 -12.12 -10.85 -60.38
C LYS A 9 -10.77 -11.13 -59.69
N GLY A 10 -10.46 -10.46 -58.58
CA GLY A 10 -9.22 -10.65 -57.81
C GLY A 10 -9.37 -11.56 -56.59
N ASP A 11 -8.27 -11.80 -55.87
CA ASP A 11 -8.29 -12.55 -54.60
C ASP A 11 -9.19 -11.82 -53.59
N VAL A 12 -9.98 -12.56 -52.82
CA VAL A 12 -10.86 -12.04 -51.76
C VAL A 12 -10.06 -11.22 -50.75
N ARG A 13 -8.80 -11.59 -50.52
CA ARG A 13 -7.88 -10.86 -49.63
C ARG A 13 -7.56 -9.45 -50.13
N ASP A 14 -7.41 -9.31 -51.45
CA ASP A 14 -7.12 -8.02 -52.08
C ASP A 14 -8.33 -7.12 -51.98
N HIS A 15 -9.51 -7.67 -52.20
CA HIS A 15 -10.77 -6.94 -52.07
C HIS A 15 -11.02 -6.45 -50.64
N VAL A 16 -10.81 -7.31 -49.63
CA VAL A 16 -11.00 -6.92 -48.22
C VAL A 16 -9.97 -5.87 -47.78
N ASN A 17 -8.73 -5.96 -48.26
CA ASN A 17 -7.71 -4.94 -48.00
C ASN A 17 -8.10 -3.59 -48.61
N GLU A 18 -8.58 -3.57 -49.85
CA GLU A 18 -8.98 -2.34 -50.53
C GLU A 18 -10.24 -1.71 -49.92
N CYS A 19 -11.24 -2.53 -49.57
CA CYS A 19 -12.50 -2.05 -49.02
C CYS A 19 -12.42 -1.66 -47.54
N MET A 20 -11.60 -2.35 -46.73
CA MET A 20 -11.55 -2.15 -45.27
C MET A 20 -10.20 -1.64 -44.75
N GLY A 21 -9.17 -1.53 -45.58
CA GLY A 21 -7.84 -1.04 -45.20
C GLY A 21 -7.03 -1.99 -44.32
N PHE A 22 -7.47 -3.23 -44.14
CA PHE A 22 -6.72 -4.22 -43.35
C PHE A 22 -5.56 -4.81 -44.17
N ALA A 23 -4.37 -4.85 -43.57
CA ALA A 23 -3.22 -5.49 -44.20
C ALA A 23 -3.52 -6.94 -44.62
N LYS A 24 -3.11 -7.31 -45.84
CA LYS A 24 -3.29 -8.66 -46.41
C LYS A 24 -2.77 -9.77 -45.50
N SER A 25 -1.72 -9.49 -44.72
CA SER A 25 -1.14 -10.39 -43.73
C SER A 25 -2.11 -10.67 -42.57
N THR A 26 -2.81 -9.66 -42.06
CA THR A 26 -3.82 -9.80 -41.01
C THR A 26 -5.01 -10.61 -41.50
N ILE A 27 -5.50 -10.33 -42.71
CA ILE A 27 -6.60 -11.07 -43.32
C ILE A 27 -6.22 -12.55 -43.48
N SER A 28 -5.00 -12.82 -43.96
CA SER A 28 -4.49 -14.18 -44.11
C SER A 28 -4.34 -14.91 -42.76
N ALA A 29 -3.91 -14.21 -41.71
CA ALA A 29 -3.80 -14.76 -40.36
C ALA A 29 -5.16 -15.13 -39.77
N VAL A 30 -6.16 -14.25 -39.91
CA VAL A 30 -7.54 -14.50 -39.47
C VAL A 30 -8.16 -15.67 -40.25
N TRP A 31 -7.99 -15.69 -41.57
CA TRP A 31 -8.48 -16.78 -42.41
C TRP A 31 -7.83 -18.11 -42.04
N GLY A 32 -6.52 -18.11 -41.78
CA GLY A 32 -5.78 -19.28 -41.32
C GLY A 32 -6.18 -19.75 -39.92
N HIS A 33 -6.60 -18.84 -39.03
CA HIS A 33 -7.17 -19.18 -37.73
C HIS A 33 -8.55 -19.81 -37.89
N TRP A 34 -9.43 -19.22 -38.70
CA TRP A 34 -10.74 -19.77 -38.99
C TRP A 34 -10.68 -21.17 -39.60
N LYS A 35 -9.78 -21.40 -40.58
CA LYS A 35 -9.59 -22.74 -41.18
C LYS A 35 -9.13 -23.81 -40.18
N ARG A 36 -8.50 -23.41 -39.07
CA ARG A 36 -8.03 -24.33 -38.03
C ARG A 36 -9.10 -24.64 -36.98
N HIS A 37 -9.91 -23.66 -36.61
CA HIS A 37 -10.83 -23.78 -35.48
C HIS A 37 -12.29 -23.93 -35.92
N HIS A 38 -12.67 -23.50 -37.13
CA HIS A 38 -14.03 -23.50 -37.67
C HIS A 38 -15.10 -22.92 -36.72
N GLU A 39 -14.68 -22.08 -35.76
CA GLU A 39 -15.57 -21.48 -34.77
C GLU A 39 -16.19 -20.20 -35.34
N PRO A 40 -17.53 -20.14 -35.53
CA PRO A 40 -18.19 -18.99 -36.15
C PRO A 40 -18.35 -17.79 -35.23
N LYS A 41 -18.21 -17.98 -33.90
CA LYS A 41 -18.49 -16.94 -32.92
C LYS A 41 -17.34 -15.95 -32.71
N PHE A 42 -16.16 -16.17 -33.33
CA PHE A 42 -14.94 -15.40 -33.07
C PHE A 42 -14.80 -15.07 -31.58
N ALA A 43 -15.08 -16.05 -30.71
CA ALA A 43 -15.05 -15.86 -29.27
C ALA A 43 -13.70 -15.24 -28.92
N GLU A 44 -13.70 -14.23 -28.06
CA GLU A 44 -12.47 -13.51 -27.69
C GLU A 44 -11.42 -14.54 -27.30
N VAL A 45 -10.46 -14.80 -28.20
CA VAL A 45 -9.28 -15.58 -27.85
C VAL A 45 -8.64 -14.75 -26.76
N SER A 46 -8.74 -15.21 -25.51
CA SER A 46 -8.03 -14.60 -24.40
C SER A 46 -6.58 -14.57 -24.85
N LYS A 47 -6.11 -13.39 -25.28
CA LYS A 47 -4.77 -13.28 -25.85
C LYS A 47 -3.86 -13.80 -24.73
N PRO A 48 -3.14 -14.93 -24.91
CA PRO A 48 -2.12 -15.28 -23.93
C PRO A 48 -1.24 -14.04 -23.86
N ARG A 49 -1.16 -13.45 -22.65
CA ARG A 49 -0.60 -12.11 -22.45
C ARG A 49 0.65 -11.98 -23.30
N ALA A 50 0.59 -11.10 -24.30
CA ALA A 50 1.66 -10.95 -25.27
C ALA A 50 2.98 -10.69 -24.53
N GLY A 51 3.97 -11.55 -24.78
CA GLY A 51 5.39 -11.36 -24.46
C GLY A 51 5.71 -10.94 -23.03
N GLY A 52 5.99 -11.91 -22.16
CA GLY A 52 6.66 -11.65 -20.89
C GLY A 52 7.22 -12.92 -20.27
N ARG A 53 8.40 -12.83 -19.61
CA ARG A 53 8.96 -13.95 -18.85
C ARG A 53 7.95 -14.39 -17.78
N PRO A 54 7.68 -15.70 -17.63
CA PRO A 54 6.81 -16.20 -16.57
C PRO A 54 7.34 -15.72 -15.22
N ARG A 55 6.42 -15.38 -14.32
CA ARG A 55 6.77 -14.88 -12.99
C ARG A 55 7.37 -16.04 -12.20
N THR A 56 8.50 -15.79 -11.55
CA THR A 56 9.16 -16.78 -10.69
C THR A 56 8.28 -17.21 -9.51
N PHE A 57 7.47 -16.28 -8.99
CA PHE A 57 6.53 -16.53 -7.89
C PHE A 57 5.13 -16.08 -8.30
N GLY A 58 4.17 -17.02 -8.25
CA GLY A 58 2.76 -16.85 -8.60
C GLY A 58 1.92 -16.26 -7.46
N GLU A 59 0.60 -16.40 -7.58
CA GLU A 59 -0.38 -15.90 -6.59
C GLU A 59 -0.46 -16.78 -5.33
N SER A 60 0.02 -18.02 -5.40
CA SER A 60 0.13 -18.95 -4.26
C SER A 60 0.97 -18.41 -3.09
N PHE A 61 1.81 -17.39 -3.34
CA PHE A 61 2.69 -16.77 -2.36
C PHE A 61 2.03 -15.65 -1.53
N TYR A 62 0.83 -15.23 -1.91
CA TYR A 62 0.14 -14.10 -1.29
C TYR A 62 -0.25 -14.33 0.18
N PRO A 63 -0.75 -15.51 0.59
CA PRO A 63 -1.07 -15.77 1.99
C PRO A 63 0.13 -15.62 2.91
N LEU A 64 1.28 -16.18 2.52
CA LEU A 64 2.53 -16.10 3.30
C LEU A 64 3.01 -14.66 3.49
N ILE A 65 2.98 -13.84 2.43
CA ILE A 65 3.32 -12.42 2.57
C ILE A 65 2.34 -11.70 3.51
N ARG A 66 1.04 -12.03 3.48
CA ARG A 66 0.05 -11.43 4.38
C ARG A 66 0.32 -11.75 5.84
N GLU A 67 0.69 -13.00 6.13
CA GLU A 67 1.06 -13.45 7.47
C GLU A 67 2.27 -12.69 8.00
N ILE A 68 3.36 -12.66 7.23
CA ILE A 68 4.60 -11.92 7.58
C ILE A 68 4.31 -10.44 7.85
N VAL A 69 3.51 -9.81 6.98
CA VAL A 69 3.14 -8.40 7.12
C VAL A 69 2.27 -8.18 8.37
N SER A 70 1.33 -9.08 8.66
CA SER A 70 0.48 -9.05 9.85
C SER A 70 1.32 -9.12 11.12
N ASP A 71 2.25 -10.06 11.21
CA ASP A 71 3.14 -10.23 12.37
C ASP A 71 4.01 -9.00 12.63
N ILE A 72 4.63 -8.44 11.57
CA ILE A 72 5.45 -7.23 11.70
C ILE A 72 4.59 -6.08 12.22
N ASN A 73 3.37 -5.92 11.69
CA ASN A 73 2.42 -4.91 12.13
C ASN A 73 1.99 -5.11 13.59
N GLN A 74 1.70 -6.35 14.01
CA GLN A 74 1.35 -6.67 15.41
C GLN A 74 2.48 -6.32 16.38
N SER A 75 3.75 -6.49 15.95
CA SER A 75 4.92 -6.07 16.72
C SER A 75 5.17 -4.55 16.75
N ALA A 76 4.26 -3.75 16.19
CA ALA A 76 4.35 -2.29 16.05
C ALA A 76 5.62 -1.81 15.31
N LYS A 77 6.23 -2.67 14.49
CA LYS A 77 7.39 -2.32 13.65
C LYS A 77 6.92 -1.88 12.26
N PRO A 78 7.64 -0.96 11.59
CA PRO A 78 7.28 -0.55 10.25
C PRO A 78 7.48 -1.69 9.24
N VAL A 79 6.41 -2.04 8.51
CA VAL A 79 6.49 -2.97 7.39
C VAL A 79 7.15 -2.28 6.21
N SER A 80 8.34 -2.74 5.82
CA SER A 80 9.05 -2.27 4.64
C SER A 80 9.45 -3.44 3.74
N ALA A 81 9.55 -3.19 2.43
CA ALA A 81 9.93 -4.24 1.47
C ALA A 81 11.28 -4.91 1.79
N PRO A 82 12.33 -4.21 2.28
CA PRO A 82 13.56 -4.86 2.73
C PRO A 82 13.36 -5.80 3.92
N VAL A 83 12.54 -5.40 4.90
CA VAL A 83 12.23 -6.23 6.07
C VAL A 83 11.49 -7.50 5.64
N VAL A 84 10.48 -7.36 4.78
CA VAL A 84 9.74 -8.51 4.23
C VAL A 84 10.65 -9.42 3.41
N ALA A 85 11.52 -8.87 2.55
CA ALA A 85 12.48 -9.66 1.77
C ALA A 85 13.46 -10.44 2.66
N LYS A 86 14.01 -9.79 3.69
CA LYS A 86 14.89 -10.45 4.67
C LYS A 86 14.16 -11.58 5.39
N ARG A 87 12.91 -11.34 5.80
CA ARG A 87 12.12 -12.32 6.54
C ARG A 87 11.75 -13.53 5.68
N LEU A 88 11.37 -13.29 4.42
CA LEU A 88 11.14 -14.36 3.43
C LEU A 88 12.37 -15.22 3.18
N ASN A 89 13.55 -14.61 3.15
CA ASN A 89 14.80 -15.35 2.98
C ASN A 89 15.12 -16.20 4.22
N VAL A 90 15.03 -15.61 5.43
CA VAL A 90 15.37 -16.30 6.69
C VAL A 90 14.35 -17.38 7.08
N GLU A 91 13.05 -17.12 6.97
CA GLU A 91 11.99 -18.03 7.46
C GLU A 91 11.58 -19.06 6.41
N ASN A 92 11.63 -18.72 5.11
CA ASN A 92 11.13 -19.58 4.05
C ASN A 92 12.19 -19.99 3.01
N GLY A 93 13.44 -19.53 3.15
CA GLY A 93 14.51 -19.81 2.19
C GLY A 93 14.32 -19.15 0.83
N ILE A 94 13.43 -18.15 0.73
CA ILE A 94 13.04 -17.56 -0.55
C ILE A 94 13.83 -16.27 -0.76
N ASP A 95 14.85 -16.36 -1.61
CA ASP A 95 15.65 -15.21 -1.98
C ASP A 95 14.96 -14.39 -3.08
N MET A 96 14.49 -13.20 -2.69
CA MET A 96 13.82 -12.27 -3.59
C MET A 96 14.44 -10.88 -3.45
N SER A 97 14.74 -10.28 -4.60
CA SER A 97 15.16 -8.87 -4.61
C SER A 97 14.08 -7.98 -3.97
N VAL A 98 14.51 -6.95 -3.25
CA VAL A 98 13.62 -5.94 -2.64
C VAL A 98 12.67 -5.31 -3.66
N ARG A 99 13.15 -5.12 -4.91
CA ARG A 99 12.35 -4.59 -6.01
C ARG A 99 11.21 -5.55 -6.41
N SER A 100 11.47 -6.86 -6.43
CA SER A 100 10.46 -7.88 -6.72
C SER A 100 9.40 -7.93 -5.61
N VAL A 101 9.82 -7.92 -4.34
CA VAL A 101 8.90 -7.87 -3.18
C VAL A 101 8.02 -6.64 -3.24
N ARG A 102 8.58 -5.46 -3.54
CA ARG A 102 7.79 -4.22 -3.71
C ARG A 102 6.72 -4.35 -4.78
N ARG A 103 7.04 -4.95 -5.94
CA ARG A 103 6.05 -5.20 -7.01
C ARG A 103 4.98 -6.21 -6.61
N VAL A 104 5.31 -7.18 -5.77
CA VAL A 104 4.33 -8.14 -5.25
C VAL A 104 3.38 -7.44 -4.28
N LEU A 105 3.92 -6.70 -3.31
CA LEU A 105 3.12 -5.93 -2.35
C LEU A 105 2.16 -4.96 -3.06
N TRP A 106 2.62 -4.24 -4.08
CA TRP A 106 1.77 -3.36 -4.89
C TRP A 106 0.64 -4.10 -5.60
N ARG A 107 0.93 -5.26 -6.19
CA ARG A 107 -0.09 -6.10 -6.86
C ARG A 107 -1.14 -6.63 -5.90
N MET A 108 -0.74 -6.91 -4.66
CA MET A 108 -1.66 -7.32 -3.58
C MET A 108 -2.49 -6.16 -3.03
N GLY A 109 -2.33 -4.93 -3.55
CA GLY A 109 -3.00 -3.73 -3.06
C GLY A 109 -2.40 -3.16 -1.76
N MET A 110 -1.27 -3.68 -1.30
CA MET A 110 -0.59 -3.18 -0.11
C MET A 110 0.15 -1.89 -0.44
N ARG A 111 -0.25 -0.81 0.23
CA ARG A 111 0.31 0.54 0.04
C ARG A 111 1.13 0.95 1.25
N PHE A 112 2.09 1.83 1.03
CA PHE A 112 2.83 2.45 2.11
C PHE A 112 1.90 3.44 2.83
N ILE A 113 1.48 3.10 4.04
CA ILE A 113 0.62 3.92 4.89
C ILE A 113 1.50 4.52 5.98
N LYS A 114 1.29 5.81 6.25
CA LYS A 114 1.95 6.44 7.38
C LYS A 114 1.30 5.95 8.68
N GLY A 115 2.11 5.42 9.59
CA GLY A 115 1.64 5.03 10.93
C GLY A 115 0.99 6.21 11.66
N VAL A 116 -0.16 5.95 12.29
CA VAL A 116 -0.81 6.90 13.20
C VAL A 116 -0.12 6.78 14.56
N GLU A 117 0.24 7.91 15.18
CA GLU A 117 0.99 7.97 16.45
C GLU A 117 0.27 7.30 17.64
N ARG A 118 -1.03 7.03 17.50
CA ARG A 118 -1.83 6.36 18.51
C ARG A 118 -2.48 5.13 17.91
N ASN A 119 -1.81 3.99 18.05
CA ASN A 119 -2.47 2.72 17.85
C ASN A 119 -3.28 2.42 19.12
N ILE A 120 -4.60 2.62 19.06
CA ILE A 120 -5.53 2.29 20.15
C ILE A 120 -5.46 0.78 20.46
N LEU A 121 -5.04 -0.04 19.47
CA LEU A 121 -4.79 -1.48 19.62
C LEU A 121 -3.41 -1.80 20.20
N ALA A 122 -2.53 -0.81 20.41
CA ALA A 122 -1.26 -0.98 21.10
C ALA A 122 -1.32 -0.54 22.58
N GLU A 123 -2.49 -0.09 23.08
CA GLU A 123 -2.70 -0.01 24.52
C GLU A 123 -2.69 -1.45 25.07
N SER A 124 -1.75 -1.76 25.98
CA SER A 124 -1.76 -3.04 26.67
C SER A 124 -3.09 -3.21 27.42
N VAL A 125 -3.53 -4.46 27.60
CA VAL A 125 -4.75 -4.78 28.39
C VAL A 125 -4.69 -4.10 29.78
N VAL A 126 -3.49 -4.01 30.35
CA VAL A 126 -3.22 -3.32 31.61
C VAL A 126 -3.52 -1.81 31.50
N ASN A 127 -3.03 -1.12 30.47
CA ASN A 127 -3.29 0.31 30.28
C ASN A 127 -4.77 0.60 30.04
N VAL A 128 -5.46 -0.25 29.27
CA VAL A 128 -6.91 -0.14 29.05
C VAL A 128 -7.67 -0.28 30.36
N SER A 129 -7.33 -1.29 31.19
CA SER A 129 -7.99 -1.50 32.47
C SER A 129 -7.72 -0.37 33.49
N LEU A 130 -6.49 0.16 33.52
CA LEU A 130 -6.14 1.33 34.35
C LEU A 130 -6.91 2.58 33.92
N ARG A 131 -7.02 2.84 32.62
CA ARG A 131 -7.78 3.98 32.09
C ARG A 131 -9.27 3.85 32.41
N ALA A 132 -9.85 2.66 32.25
CA ALA A 132 -11.23 2.40 32.63
C ALA A 132 -11.45 2.62 34.14
N LYS A 133 -10.53 2.14 34.99
CA LYS A 133 -10.57 2.35 36.44
C LYS A 133 -10.48 3.84 36.80
N TYR A 134 -9.58 4.57 36.14
CA TYR A 134 -9.42 6.02 36.32
C TYR A 134 -10.68 6.78 35.93
N LEU A 135 -11.27 6.49 34.77
CA LEU A 135 -12.51 7.13 34.32
C LEU A 135 -13.68 6.83 35.24
N ARG A 136 -13.82 5.58 35.74
CA ARG A 136 -14.82 5.24 36.75
C ARG A 136 -14.65 6.07 38.02
N LYS A 137 -13.41 6.25 38.49
CA LYS A 137 -13.10 7.10 39.64
C LYS A 137 -13.48 8.56 39.39
N LYS A 138 -13.21 9.09 38.19
CA LYS A 138 -13.64 10.45 37.81
C LYS A 138 -15.15 10.60 37.77
N LEU A 139 -15.86 9.65 37.18
CA LEU A 139 -17.32 9.65 37.15
C LEU A 139 -17.93 9.57 38.56
N SER A 140 -17.34 8.78 39.47
CA SER A 140 -17.81 8.72 40.86
C SER A 140 -17.61 10.03 41.64
N ASN A 141 -16.72 10.90 41.17
CA ASN A 141 -16.52 12.23 41.75
C ASN A 141 -17.50 13.28 41.18
N LEU A 142 -18.46 12.88 40.36
CA LEU A 142 -19.49 13.77 39.82
C LEU A 142 -20.81 13.59 40.58
N ASN A 143 -21.48 14.69 40.89
CA ASN A 143 -22.84 14.71 41.40
C ASN A 143 -23.86 14.45 40.26
N ARG A 144 -25.14 14.26 40.57
CA ARG A 144 -26.24 14.07 39.59
C ARG A 144 -26.32 15.18 38.52
N ARG A 145 -25.84 16.39 38.83
CA ARG A 145 -25.75 17.53 37.90
C ARG A 145 -24.41 17.62 37.15
N GLN A 146 -23.58 16.58 37.20
CA GLN A 146 -22.24 16.51 36.58
C GLN A 146 -21.21 17.52 37.11
N PHE A 147 -21.41 18.05 38.32
CA PHE A 147 -20.41 18.87 39.02
C PHE A 147 -19.50 18.02 39.89
N LEU A 148 -18.24 18.43 40.05
CA LEU A 148 -17.28 17.77 40.93
C LEU A 148 -17.73 17.85 42.40
N ILE A 149 -17.72 16.71 43.10
CA ILE A 149 -18.03 16.61 44.52
C ILE A 149 -16.80 17.03 45.34
N ARG A 150 -15.62 16.52 44.97
CA ARG A 150 -14.34 16.93 45.54
C ARG A 150 -13.52 17.67 44.48
N PRO A 151 -12.98 18.86 44.78
CA PRO A 151 -12.09 19.55 43.85
C PRO A 151 -10.82 18.71 43.66
N GLU A 152 -10.43 18.51 42.41
CA GLU A 152 -9.19 17.83 42.06
C GLU A 152 -8.28 18.83 41.36
N VAL A 153 -7.08 19.01 41.89
CA VAL A 153 -6.04 19.86 41.30
C VAL A 153 -5.07 18.94 40.56
N PHE A 154 -4.79 19.26 39.30
CA PHE A 154 -3.84 18.53 38.47
C PHE A 154 -2.64 19.41 38.19
N LEU A 155 -1.45 18.84 38.31
CA LEU A 155 -0.21 19.45 37.88
C LEU A 155 0.25 18.70 36.62
N ASP A 156 0.56 19.44 35.57
CA ASP A 156 1.19 18.88 34.37
C ASP A 156 2.52 19.59 34.14
N GLU A 157 3.58 18.82 34.00
CA GLU A 157 4.92 19.33 33.76
C GLU A 157 5.18 19.39 32.25
N THR A 158 4.92 20.54 31.66
CA THR A 158 5.37 20.83 30.30
C THR A 158 6.75 21.48 30.35
N PHE A 159 7.79 20.76 29.92
CA PHE A 159 9.12 21.35 29.80
C PHE A 159 9.18 22.18 28.53
N CYS A 160 9.56 23.44 28.68
CA CYS A 160 9.87 24.35 27.58
C CYS A 160 11.26 24.05 27.04
N ASN A 161 11.35 23.51 25.83
CA ASN A 161 12.64 23.37 25.16
C ASN A 161 13.01 24.68 24.46
N LEU A 162 14.22 25.16 24.68
CA LEU A 162 14.84 26.17 23.82
C LEU A 162 15.31 25.49 22.52
N HIS A 163 14.38 25.21 21.61
CA HIS A 163 14.72 24.69 20.30
C HIS A 163 14.15 25.60 19.22
N HIS A 164 14.97 26.54 18.73
CA HIS A 164 14.87 27.02 17.36
C HIS A 164 15.21 25.85 16.42
N ALA A 165 14.30 24.89 16.27
CA ALA A 165 14.39 23.97 15.15
C ALA A 165 13.98 24.77 13.91
N ALA A 166 14.89 24.89 12.92
CA ALA A 166 14.53 25.49 11.64
C ALA A 166 13.29 24.75 11.09
N GLN A 167 12.18 25.49 11.00
CA GLN A 167 10.88 24.96 10.55
C GLN A 167 10.95 24.40 9.12
N ARG A 168 11.97 24.81 8.35
CA ARG A 168 12.08 24.57 6.92
C ARG A 168 13.11 23.47 6.61
N SER A 169 12.69 22.51 5.82
CA SER A 169 13.52 21.50 5.12
C SER A 169 12.96 21.36 3.70
N ARG A 170 13.80 21.09 2.68
CA ARG A 170 13.35 20.93 1.29
C ARG A 170 12.30 19.81 1.14
N GLY A 171 11.22 20.06 0.39
CA GLY A 171 10.11 19.14 0.07
C GLY A 171 9.16 19.77 -0.97
N ASP A 172 8.35 18.95 -1.68
CA ASP A 172 7.36 19.39 -2.68
C ASP A 172 6.06 19.97 -2.05
N GLU A 173 5.38 20.86 -2.78
CA GLU A 173 4.30 21.76 -2.33
C GLU A 173 3.14 21.10 -1.55
N ASP A 174 2.84 19.81 -1.77
CA ASP A 174 1.65 19.16 -1.23
C ASP A 174 1.87 18.25 0.01
N LYS A 175 3.09 18.13 0.59
CA LYS A 175 3.31 17.17 1.70
C LYS A 175 4.09 17.70 2.92
N LYS A 176 3.46 17.49 4.09
CA LYS A 176 3.95 17.85 5.44
C LYS A 176 5.06 16.93 5.96
N ARG A 177 6.04 17.55 6.63
CA ARG A 177 7.21 16.96 7.30
C ARG A 177 6.84 16.27 8.63
N TYR A 178 7.53 15.18 8.97
CA TYR A 178 7.37 14.50 10.27
C TYR A 178 8.68 14.51 11.06
N THR A 179 8.58 14.90 12.32
CA THR A 179 9.68 14.90 13.30
C THR A 179 9.49 13.74 14.27
N LYS A 180 10.59 13.19 14.83
CA LYS A 180 10.48 12.28 15.98
C LYS A 180 9.83 13.05 17.15
N SER A 181 8.90 12.42 17.87
CA SER A 181 8.49 12.94 19.17
C SER A 181 9.64 12.71 20.15
N GLY A 182 10.15 13.80 20.71
CA GLY A 182 11.32 13.77 21.58
C GLY A 182 11.94 15.16 21.70
N ARG A 183 12.20 15.56 22.94
CA ARG A 183 12.97 16.78 23.24
C ARG A 183 14.40 16.52 22.77
N GLY A 184 15.01 17.48 22.07
CA GLY A 184 16.39 17.40 21.61
C GLY A 184 17.38 17.26 22.78
N PRO A 185 18.69 17.36 22.52
CA PRO A 185 19.71 17.18 23.56
C PRO A 185 19.41 18.05 24.80
N ARG A 186 19.38 17.41 25.97
CA ARG A 186 18.98 18.01 27.25
C ARG A 186 20.21 18.52 27.99
N HIS A 187 20.12 19.69 28.60
CA HIS A 187 21.18 20.25 29.44
C HIS A 187 20.54 20.56 30.80
N ASN A 188 21.06 19.98 31.88
CA ASN A 188 20.60 20.30 33.23
C ASN A 188 21.16 21.67 33.63
N SER A 189 20.28 22.62 33.94
CA SER A 189 20.68 23.96 34.44
C SER A 189 21.29 23.92 35.85
N ALA A 190 21.26 22.77 36.54
CA ALA A 190 21.80 22.60 37.89
C ALA A 190 23.34 22.55 37.96
N GLN A 191 24.05 22.40 36.84
CA GLN A 191 25.53 22.32 36.84
C GLN A 191 26.24 23.67 36.71
N LYS A 192 25.50 24.79 36.75
CA LYS A 192 26.04 26.13 36.46
C LYS A 192 26.19 27.06 37.67
N MET A 193 26.21 26.52 38.87
CA MET A 193 26.64 27.26 40.08
C MET A 193 27.69 26.42 40.79
N GLY A 194 28.96 26.67 40.45
CA GLY A 194 30.08 26.17 41.22
C GLY A 194 30.14 26.91 42.56
N LEU A 195 29.90 26.16 43.63
CA LEU A 195 30.58 26.20 44.92
C LEU A 195 30.65 24.75 45.42
#